data_AF-A0AAD5RCG6-F1
#
_entry.id   AF-A0AAD5RCG6-F1
#
_cell.length_a   1.000
_cell.length_b   1.000
_cell.length_c   1.000
_cell.angle_alpha   90.00
_cell.angle_beta   90.00
_cell.angle_gamma   90.00
#
_symmetry.space_group_name_H-M   'P 1'
#
loop_
_entity.id
_entity.type
_entity.pdbx_description
1 polymer ?
#
loop_
_entity_poly.entity_id
_entity_poly.type
_entity_poly.pdbx_seq_one_letter_code
_entity_poly.pdbx_strand_id
1 'polypeptide(L)'
;MTVNQHDYVTNKGERFDMKRPKDSEILKGDGSFTDTTVNQHDYVVNKGERYDAKRPKDSEILKGDGSFTDMTVNQHDYVANKGERFDMKRPKDSEILKGDGSFTDTTVNQHDYVTTR
;
A
#
# COMPACT_ATOMS: atom_id res chain seq x y z
N MET A 1 -105.16 -9.98 -74.37
CA MET A 1 -103.78 -9.76 -73.87
C MET A 1 -103.92 -9.04 -72.53
N THR A 2 -103.49 -9.66 -71.43
CA THR A 2 -103.76 -9.15 -70.07
C THR A 2 -102.67 -8.16 -69.64
N VAL A 3 -103.12 -7.09 -68.97
CA VAL A 3 -102.34 -5.90 -68.54
C VAL A 3 -101.13 -6.25 -67.64
N ASN A 4 -101.11 -7.46 -67.08
CA ASN A 4 -100.14 -7.92 -66.08
C ASN A 4 -98.67 -7.98 -66.58
N GLN A 5 -98.44 -8.03 -67.89
CA GLN A 5 -97.07 -8.07 -68.44
C GLN A 5 -96.42 -6.69 -68.59
N HIS A 6 -97.18 -5.59 -68.52
CA HIS A 6 -96.61 -4.24 -68.67
C HIS A 6 -96.12 -3.62 -67.36
N ASP A 7 -96.61 -4.10 -66.22
CA ASP A 7 -96.31 -3.48 -64.91
C ASP A 7 -95.05 -4.02 -64.24
N TYR A 8 -94.52 -5.17 -64.71
CA TYR A 8 -93.33 -5.82 -64.16
C TYR A 8 -92.11 -5.64 -65.07
N VAL A 9 -91.74 -4.38 -65.33
CA VAL A 9 -90.42 -4.06 -65.89
C VAL A 9 -89.42 -3.92 -64.74
N THR A 10 -88.36 -4.72 -64.78
CA THR A 10 -87.29 -4.72 -63.76
C THR A 10 -86.44 -3.46 -63.91
N ASN A 11 -86.87 -2.36 -63.31
CA ASN A 11 -86.06 -1.14 -63.24
C ASN A 11 -84.93 -1.35 -62.23
N LYS A 12 -83.69 -1.50 -62.71
CA LYS A 12 -82.50 -1.47 -61.84
C LYS A 12 -82.29 -0.01 -61.42
N GLY A 13 -82.45 0.29 -60.14
CA GLY A 13 -82.16 1.62 -59.60
C GLY A 13 -80.73 2.07 -59.93
N GLU A 14 -80.59 3.32 -60.36
CA GLU A 14 -79.30 3.92 -60.67
C GLU A 14 -78.40 3.91 -59.42
N ARG A 15 -77.15 3.45 -59.58
CA ARG A 15 -76.17 3.49 -58.49
C ARG A 15 -75.61 4.91 -58.41
N PHE A 16 -75.69 5.53 -57.23
CA PHE A 16 -75.01 6.79 -56.96
C PHE A 16 -73.50 6.68 -57.25
N ASP A 17 -72.92 7.75 -57.78
CA ASP A 17 -71.49 7.81 -58.10
C ASP A 17 -70.63 7.49 -56.87
N MET A 18 -69.65 6.61 -57.07
CA MET A 18 -68.71 6.22 -56.03
C MET A 18 -67.77 7.38 -55.70
N LYS A 19 -67.97 8.03 -54.54
CA LYS A 19 -67.01 9.02 -54.02
C LYS A 19 -65.84 8.29 -53.37
N ARG A 20 -64.68 8.30 -54.02
CA ARG A 20 -63.42 7.82 -53.43
C ARG A 20 -62.89 8.87 -52.44
N PRO A 21 -62.57 8.52 -51.19
CA PRO A 21 -61.89 9.43 -50.26
C PRO A 21 -60.54 9.85 -50.85
N LYS A 22 -60.17 11.13 -50.67
CA LYS A 22 -58.82 11.59 -50.99
C LYS A 22 -57.88 11.24 -49.84
N ASP A 23 -56.64 10.89 -50.17
CA ASP A 23 -55.60 10.65 -49.18
C ASP A 23 -55.33 11.91 -48.36
N SER A 24 -55.02 11.74 -47.07
CA SER A 24 -54.74 12.87 -46.18
C SER A 24 -53.28 13.30 -46.31
N GLU A 25 -53.05 14.61 -46.38
CA GLU A 25 -51.71 15.22 -46.48
C GLU A 25 -51.01 15.37 -45.11
N ILE A 26 -51.51 14.69 -44.06
CA ILE A 26 -51.07 14.86 -42.66
C ILE A 26 -49.57 14.63 -42.47
N LEU A 27 -48.95 13.76 -43.28
CA LEU A 27 -47.53 13.39 -43.16
C LEU A 27 -46.62 14.09 -44.18
N LYS A 28 -47.11 15.06 -44.95
CA LYS A 28 -46.29 15.77 -45.96
C LYS A 28 -45.66 17.07 -45.46
N GLY A 29 -45.76 17.37 -44.16
CA GLY A 29 -45.10 18.53 -43.56
C GLY A 29 -43.59 18.34 -43.44
N ASP A 30 -42.84 19.42 -43.63
CA ASP A 30 -41.39 19.56 -43.39
C ASP A 30 -41.07 19.85 -41.91
N GLY A 31 -42.00 19.55 -41.01
CA GLY A 31 -41.90 19.87 -39.60
C GLY A 31 -40.67 19.23 -38.97
N SER A 32 -39.77 20.07 -38.43
CA SER A 32 -38.65 19.62 -37.62
C SER A 32 -39.16 19.26 -36.22
N PHE A 33 -38.82 18.06 -35.74
CA PHE A 33 -39.04 17.70 -34.34
C PHE A 33 -37.88 18.21 -33.49
N THR A 34 -38.19 18.73 -32.30
CA THR A 34 -37.16 19.10 -31.33
C THR A 34 -36.49 17.84 -30.80
N ASP A 35 -35.22 17.64 -31.14
CA ASP A 35 -34.43 16.47 -30.72
C ASP A 35 -33.79 16.64 -29.32
N THR A 36 -34.04 17.78 -28.67
CA THR A 36 -33.43 18.09 -27.37
C THR A 36 -34.34 17.67 -26.21
N THR A 37 -33.78 16.97 -25.24
CA THR A 37 -34.50 16.60 -24.01
C THR A 37 -34.21 17.58 -22.86
N VAL A 38 -35.09 17.64 -21.87
CA VAL A 38 -34.91 18.46 -20.65
C VAL A 38 -33.57 18.15 -19.97
N ASN A 39 -33.19 16.87 -19.92
CA ASN A 39 -31.92 16.44 -19.34
C ASN A 39 -30.72 17.04 -20.10
N GLN A 40 -30.75 17.05 -21.44
CA GLN A 40 -29.68 17.65 -22.25
C GLN A 40 -29.56 19.17 -22.06
N HIS A 41 -30.65 19.85 -21.75
CA HIS A 41 -30.64 21.28 -21.43
C HIS A 41 -30.15 21.56 -20.00
N ASP A 42 -30.57 20.75 -19.03
CA ASP A 42 -30.36 21.02 -17.61
C ASP A 42 -29.03 20.50 -17.07
N TYR A 43 -28.45 19.46 -17.69
CA TYR A 43 -27.21 18.82 -17.26
C TYR A 43 -26.06 19.08 -18.23
N VAL A 44 -25.76 20.36 -18.46
CA VAL A 44 -24.57 20.78 -19.21
C VAL A 44 -23.36 20.82 -18.28
N VAL A 45 -22.22 20.28 -18.75
CA VAL A 45 -20.96 20.30 -18.00
C VAL A 45 -20.44 21.73 -17.90
N ASN A 46 -20.75 22.40 -16.79
CA ASN A 46 -20.18 23.70 -16.45
C ASN A 46 -18.92 23.50 -15.61
N LYS A 47 -17.79 24.10 -16.02
CA LYS A 47 -16.61 24.17 -15.16
C LYS A 47 -16.89 25.17 -14.04
N GLY A 48 -17.06 24.67 -12.81
CA GLY A 48 -17.19 25.51 -11.63
C GLY A 48 -15.92 26.33 -11.37
N GLU A 49 -16.08 27.53 -10.81
CA GLU A 49 -14.96 28.35 -10.37
C GLU A 49 -14.22 27.67 -9.21
N ARG A 50 -12.89 27.64 -9.27
CA ARG A 50 -12.08 27.16 -8.15
C ARG A 50 -11.84 28.33 -7.20
N TYR A 51 -12.08 28.11 -5.91
CA TYR A 51 -11.63 29.05 -4.88
C TYR A 51 -10.12 29.28 -4.98
N ASP A 52 -9.70 30.52 -4.72
CA ASP A 52 -8.28 30.86 -4.65
C ASP A 52 -7.57 30.01 -3.60
N ALA A 53 -6.45 29.40 -3.99
CA ALA A 53 -5.66 28.58 -3.09
C ALA A 53 -4.95 29.47 -2.05
N LYS A 54 -5.34 29.37 -0.78
CA LYS A 54 -4.63 30.02 0.33
C LYS A 54 -3.49 29.13 0.81
N ARG A 55 -2.24 29.59 0.62
CA ARG A 55 -1.05 28.93 1.17
C ARG A 55 -0.89 29.29 2.65
N PRO A 56 -0.64 28.33 3.56
CA PRO A 56 -0.23 28.61 4.93
C PRO A 56 1.07 29.43 4.95
N LYS A 57 1.20 30.33 5.94
CA LYS A 57 2.46 31.04 6.21
C LYS A 57 3.37 30.13 7.04
N ASP A 58 4.68 30.29 6.86
CA ASP A 58 5.68 29.64 7.70
C ASP A 58 5.49 30.10 9.16
N SER A 59 5.66 29.17 10.10
CA SER A 59 5.42 29.40 11.53
C SER A 59 6.64 29.93 12.25
N GLU A 60 7.82 29.92 11.60
CA GLU A 60 9.11 30.38 12.13
C GLU A 60 9.57 29.63 13.40
N ILE A 61 8.85 28.58 13.84
CA ILE A 61 9.07 27.84 15.09
C ILE A 61 10.50 27.27 15.18
N LEU A 62 11.07 26.90 14.03
CA LEU A 62 12.40 26.28 13.93
C LEU A 62 13.51 27.26 13.54
N LYS A 63 13.24 28.57 13.45
CA LYS A 63 14.26 29.58 13.06
C LYS A 63 14.99 30.22 14.23
N GLY A 64 14.65 29.86 15.46
CA GLY A 64 15.36 30.31 16.65
C GLY A 64 16.70 29.60 16.85
N ASP A 65 17.55 30.16 17.70
CA ASP A 65 18.82 29.60 18.19
C ASP A 65 18.63 28.54 19.30
N GLY A 66 17.40 28.01 19.44
CA GLY A 66 17.05 27.07 20.49
C GLY A 66 17.92 25.80 20.41
N SER A 67 18.66 25.53 21.48
CA SER A 67 19.40 24.28 21.63
C SER A 67 18.44 23.16 22.05
N PHE A 68 18.47 22.03 21.36
CA PHE A 68 17.86 20.80 21.84
C PHE A 68 18.89 20.02 22.66
N THR A 69 18.46 19.44 23.78
CA THR A 69 19.30 18.50 24.54
C THR A 69 19.45 17.22 23.71
N ASP A 70 20.65 16.98 23.19
CA ASP A 70 20.97 15.82 22.34
C ASP A 70 21.28 14.55 23.18
N MET A 71 21.44 14.70 24.49
CA MET A 71 21.77 13.59 25.38
C MET A 71 20.52 12.98 26.00
N THR A 72 20.33 11.68 25.78
CA THR A 72 19.26 10.91 26.43
C THR A 72 19.69 10.39 27.80
N VAL A 73 18.71 10.11 28.67
CA VAL A 73 18.96 9.52 30.01
C VAL A 73 19.77 8.23 29.92
N ASN A 74 19.47 7.37 28.94
CA ASN A 74 20.21 6.12 28.74
C ASN A 74 21.68 6.36 28.36
N GLN A 75 21.96 7.36 27.50
CA GLN A 75 23.33 7.73 27.14
C GLN A 75 24.12 8.29 28.32
N HIS A 76 23.45 9.00 29.24
CA HIS A 76 24.06 9.49 30.46
C HIS A 76 24.32 8.36 31.48
N ASP A 77 23.38 7.44 31.63
CA ASP A 77 23.40 6.45 32.71
C ASP A 77 24.24 5.22 32.38
N TYR A 78 24.41 4.87 31.10
CA TYR A 78 25.10 3.67 30.65
C TYR A 78 26.40 3.98 29.90
N VAL A 79 27.31 4.68 30.57
CA VAL A 79 28.66 4.93 30.07
C VAL A 79 29.57 3.75 30.41
N ALA A 80 30.34 3.26 29.44
CA ALA A 80 31.29 2.17 29.64
C ALA A 80 32.45 2.61 30.56
N ASN A 81 32.39 2.21 31.84
CA ASN A 81 33.48 2.41 32.79
C ASN A 81 34.31 1.12 32.88
N LYS A 82 35.64 1.24 32.74
CA LYS A 82 36.55 0.12 33.03
C LYS A 82 36.65 -0.04 34.55
N GLY A 83 36.20 -1.17 35.08
CA GLY A 83 36.40 -1.53 36.49
C GLY A 83 37.87 -1.76 36.84
N GLU A 84 38.23 -1.53 38.10
CA GLU A 84 39.57 -1.84 38.61
C GLU A 84 39.83 -3.34 38.57
N ARG A 85 41.06 -3.71 38.20
CA ARG A 85 41.53 -5.10 38.26
C ARG A 85 42.16 -5.35 39.62
N PHE A 86 41.74 -6.41 40.30
CA PHE A 86 42.41 -6.87 41.53
C PHE A 86 43.87 -7.25 41.26
N ASP A 87 44.74 -6.93 42.23
CA ASP A 87 46.15 -7.30 42.19
C ASP A 87 46.33 -8.82 42.12
N MET A 88 47.14 -9.28 41.17
CA MET A 88 47.40 -10.70 40.99
C MET A 88 48.43 -11.19 42.03
N LYS A 89 47.97 -11.98 43.01
CA LYS A 89 48.86 -12.66 43.96
C LYS A 89 49.50 -13.89 43.31
N ARG A 90 50.82 -13.85 43.09
CA ARG A 90 51.60 -15.04 42.70
C ARG A 90 52.12 -15.75 43.95
N PRO A 91 51.97 -17.08 44.07
CA PRO A 91 52.59 -17.84 45.15
C PRO A 91 54.12 -17.75 45.03
N LYS A 92 54.81 -17.67 46.17
CA LYS A 92 56.27 -17.76 46.22
C LYS A 92 56.68 -19.23 46.17
N ASP A 93 57.81 -19.48 45.52
CA ASP A 93 58.36 -20.83 45.41
C ASP A 93 58.75 -21.36 46.80
N SER A 94 58.49 -22.62 47.07
CA SER A 94 58.57 -23.18 48.43
C SER A 94 59.97 -23.65 48.82
N GLU A 95 60.95 -23.54 47.94
CA GLU A 95 62.38 -23.86 48.17
C GLU A 95 62.64 -25.33 48.60
N ILE A 96 61.60 -26.18 48.62
CA ILE A 96 61.64 -27.57 49.10
C ILE A 96 62.68 -28.41 48.34
N LEU A 97 62.95 -28.07 47.08
CA LEU A 97 63.85 -28.82 46.19
C LEU A 97 65.29 -28.26 46.16
N LYS A 98 65.63 -27.23 46.95
CA LYS A 98 66.99 -26.64 46.96
C LYS A 98 67.96 -27.32 47.94
N GLY A 99 67.61 -28.47 48.49
CA GLY A 99 68.53 -29.23 49.35
C GLY A 99 69.73 -29.76 48.56
N ASP A 100 70.92 -29.67 49.13
CA ASP A 100 72.20 -30.19 48.64
C ASP A 100 72.34 -31.72 48.81
N GLY A 101 71.21 -32.42 48.82
CA GLY A 101 71.12 -33.84 49.12
C GLY A 101 72.03 -34.66 48.20
N SER A 102 73.14 -35.14 48.75
CA SER A 102 74.00 -36.11 48.06
C SER A 102 73.34 -37.49 48.11
N PHE A 103 73.09 -38.07 46.95
CA PHE A 103 72.68 -39.46 46.85
C PHE A 103 73.94 -40.33 46.79
N THR A 104 74.15 -41.17 47.80
CA THR A 104 75.24 -42.16 47.79
C THR A 104 74.80 -43.38 46.98
N ASP A 105 75.31 -43.51 45.75
CA ASP A 105 74.97 -44.60 44.81
C ASP A 105 75.93 -45.80 44.92
N THR A 106 76.22 -46.22 46.16
CA THR A 106 77.03 -47.41 46.40
C THR A 106 76.13 -48.60 46.70
N THR A 107 76.25 -49.65 45.90
CA THR A 107 75.53 -50.91 46.11
C THR A 107 76.42 -51.94 46.81
N VAL A 108 75.83 -52.87 47.56
CA VAL A 108 76.57 -53.88 48.35
C VAL A 108 77.58 -54.67 47.51
N ASN A 109 77.24 -54.98 46.25
CA ASN A 109 78.14 -55.68 45.33
C ASN A 109 79.45 -54.91 45.07
N GLN A 110 79.39 -53.57 44.99
CA GLN A 110 80.58 -52.73 44.76
C GLN A 110 81.56 -52.74 45.95
N HIS A 111 81.07 -52.99 47.17
CA HIS A 111 81.93 -53.12 48.36
C HIS A 111 82.51 -54.53 48.51
N ASP A 112 81.76 -55.55 48.11
CA ASP A 112 82.11 -56.95 48.40
C ASP A 112 83.09 -57.55 47.38
N TYR A 113 83.14 -57.04 46.15
CA TYR A 113 84.00 -57.57 45.08
C TYR A 113 85.07 -56.57 44.65
N VAL A 114 85.99 -56.24 45.56
CA VAL A 114 87.17 -55.44 45.23
C VAL A 114 88.33 -56.37 44.90
N THR A 115 88.85 -56.31 43.66
CA THR A 115 90.03 -57.07 43.27
C THR A 115 91.27 -56.43 43.89
N THR A 116 91.79 -57.00 44.98
CA THR A 116 93.13 -56.71 45.49
C THR A 116 94.16 -57.36 44.55
N ARG A 117 95.00 -56.54 43.92
CA ARG A 117 96.15 -56.97 43.11
C ARG A 117 97.43 -56.91 43.93
#